data_AF-A0A5B0HBS0-F1
#
_entry.id   AF-A0A5B0HBS0-F1
#
_cell.length_a   1.000
_cell.length_b   1.000
_cell.length_c   1.000
_cell.angle_alpha   90.00
_cell.angle_beta   90.00
_cell.angle_gamma   90.00
#
_symmetry.space_group_name_H-M   'P 1'
#
loop_
_entity.id
_entity.type
_entity.pdbx_description
1 polymer ?
#
loop_
_entity_poly.entity_id
_entity_poly.type
_entity_poly.pdbx_seq_one_letter_code
_entity_poly.pdbx_strand_id
1 'polypeptide(L)' 'MLDPVAELIACRECGKGSLLQVADLCADCIARIGTAADDADYRAWRAENERRVVSGELTGAH' A
#
# COMPACT_ATOMS: atom_id res chain seq x y z
N MET A 1 11.08 27.98 -1.74
CA MET A 1 11.59 26.62 -1.98
C MET A 1 10.37 25.73 -1.99
N LEU A 2 9.92 25.30 -3.17
CA LEU A 2 8.79 24.39 -3.28
C LEU A 2 9.28 23.02 -2.80
N ASP A 3 8.66 22.48 -1.76
CA ASP A 3 8.91 21.10 -1.34
C ASP A 3 8.74 20.18 -2.55
N PRO A 4 9.62 19.18 -2.76
CA PRO A 4 9.40 18.21 -3.80
C PRO A 4 8.08 17.49 -3.51
N VAL A 5 7.07 17.73 -4.37
CA VAL A 5 5.85 16.95 -4.38
C VAL A 5 6.24 15.52 -4.71
N ALA A 6 5.93 14.57 -3.83
CA ALA A 6 6.22 13.16 -4.08
C ALA A 6 5.63 12.73 -5.43
N GLU A 7 6.47 12.22 -6.32
CA GLU A 7 6.07 11.76 -7.65
C GLU A 7 5.63 10.31 -7.62
N LEU A 8 4.65 9.96 -8.46
CA LEU A 8 4.17 8.58 -8.60
C LEU A 8 5.17 7.76 -9.42
N ILE A 9 5.57 6.60 -8.89
CA ILE A 9 6.44 5.64 -9.59
C ILE A 9 5.60 4.42 -9.98
N ALA A 10 5.76 3.92 -11.21
CA ALA A 10 5.02 2.76 -11.70
C ALA A 10 5.47 1.47 -10.98
N CYS A 11 4.51 0.71 -10.45
CA CYS A 11 4.76 -0.62 -9.87
C CYS A 11 5.22 -1.60 -10.96
N ARG A 12 6.30 -2.36 -10.70
CA ARG A 12 6.83 -3.35 -11.64
C ARG A 12 5.84 -4.47 -12.00
N GLU A 13 4.94 -4.82 -11.08
CA GLU A 13 3.99 -5.94 -11.25
C GLU A 13 2.69 -5.51 -11.92
N CYS A 14 2.03 -4.46 -11.42
CA CYS A 14 0.69 -4.07 -11.87
C CYS A 14 0.62 -2.78 -12.67
N GLY A 15 1.75 -2.08 -12.84
CA GLY A 15 1.85 -0.83 -13.59
C GLY A 15 1.18 0.39 -12.95
N LYS A 16 0.45 0.24 -11.84
CA LYS A 16 -0.19 1.36 -11.14
C LYS A 16 0.87 2.28 -10.53
N GLY A 17 0.66 3.60 -10.62
CA GLY A 17 1.50 4.58 -9.93
C GLY A 17 1.33 4.49 -8.41
N SER A 18 2.44 4.48 -7.67
CA SER A 18 2.46 4.54 -6.20
C SER A 18 3.49 5.55 -5.70
N LEU A 19 3.17 6.22 -4.59
CA LEU A 19 4.08 7.15 -3.92
C LEU A 19 5.11 6.43 -3.04
N LEU A 20 4.78 5.22 -2.62
CA LEU A 20 5.62 4.35 -1.80
C LEU A 20 5.91 3.06 -2.58
N GLN A 21 7.17 2.66 -2.61
CA GLN A 21 7.61 1.40 -3.19
C GLN A 21 8.44 0.62 -2.17
N VAL A 22 8.20 -0.68 -2.12
CA VAL A 22 9.03 -1.65 -1.39
C VAL A 22 9.47 -2.71 -2.39
N ALA A 23 10.78 -2.81 -2.65
CA ALA A 23 11.34 -3.71 -3.65
C ALA A 23 10.71 -3.56 -5.07
N ASP A 24 10.51 -2.32 -5.52
CA ASP A 24 9.88 -1.93 -6.80
C ASP A 24 8.39 -2.29 -6.93
N LEU A 25 7.73 -2.64 -5.82
CA LEU A 25 6.33 -3.02 -5.78
C LEU A 25 5.51 -1.99 -5.00
N CYS A 26 4.26 -1.77 -5.44
CA CYS A 26 3.28 -1.06 -4.64
C CYS A 26 2.85 -1.88 -3.41
N ALA A 27 2.28 -1.20 -2.41
CA ALA A 27 1.80 -1.80 -1.16
C ALA A 27 0.89 -3.02 -1.40
N ASP A 28 0.02 -2.97 -2.41
CA ASP A 28 -0.86 -4.09 -2.76
C ASP A 28 -0.09 -5.33 -3.22
N CYS A 29 0.87 -5.14 -4.13
CA CYS A 29 1.61 -6.23 -4.74
C CYS A 29 2.60 -6.86 -3.76
N ILE A 30 3.25 -6.06 -2.92
CA ILE A 30 4.14 -6.58 -1.87
C ILE A 30 3.34 -7.32 -0.78
N ALA A 31 2.18 -6.80 -0.39
CA ALA A 31 1.30 -7.47 0.56
C ALA A 31 0.83 -8.83 0.02
N ARG A 32 0.41 -8.89 -1.25
CA ARG A 32 0.01 -10.14 -1.91
C ARG A 32 1.12 -11.20 -1.89
N ILE A 33 2.39 -10.80 -2.02
CA ILE A 33 3.53 -11.72 -1.91
C ILE A 33 3.69 -12.21 -0.46
N GLY A 34 3.63 -11.29 0.51
CA GLY A 34 3.71 -11.62 1.94
C GLY A 34 2.55 -12.51 2.42
N THR A 35 1.38 -12.40 1.79
CA THR A 35 0.17 -13.17 2.10
C THR A 35 -0.08 -14.31 1.13
N ALA A 36 0.88 -14.67 0.26
CA ALA A 36 0.70 -15.66 -0.81
C ALA A 36 0.36 -17.09 -0.33
N ALA A 37 0.24 -17.32 0.98
CA ALA A 37 -0.31 -18.52 1.55
C ALA A 37 -1.86 -18.61 1.40
N ASP A 38 -2.60 -17.48 1.33
CA ASP A 38 -4.06 -17.48 1.20
C ASP A 38 -4.62 -16.14 0.64
N ASP A 39 -5.40 -16.19 -0.46
CA ASP A 39 -6.07 -15.00 -1.04
C ASP A 39 -7.17 -14.44 -0.10
N ALA A 40 -7.77 -15.28 0.73
CA ALA A 40 -8.74 -14.85 1.73
C ALA A 40 -8.07 -13.99 2.82
N ASP A 41 -6.89 -14.40 3.29
CA ASP A 41 -6.11 -13.64 4.27
C ASP A 41 -5.65 -12.29 3.69
N TYR A 42 -5.22 -12.26 2.43
CA TYR A 42 -4.91 -11.02 1.71
C TYR A 42 -6.09 -10.05 1.71
N ARG A 43 -7.28 -10.54 1.33
CA ARG A 43 -8.50 -9.71 1.25
C ARG A 43 -8.93 -9.21 2.63
N ALA A 44 -8.85 -10.06 3.65
CA ALA A 44 -9.18 -9.70 5.04
C ALA A 44 -8.25 -8.61 5.56
N TRP A 45 -6.93 -8.81 5.39
CA TRP A 45 -5.92 -7.80 5.74
C TRP A 45 -6.17 -6.47 5.03
N ARG A 46 -6.45 -6.51 3.71
CA ARG A 46 -6.69 -5.30 2.91
C ARG A 46 -7.89 -4.51 3.42
N ALA A 47 -9.02 -5.19 3.63
CA ALA A 47 -10.25 -4.56 4.12
C ALA A 47 -10.07 -3.95 5.52
N GLU A 48 -9.29 -4.60 6.40
CA GLU A 48 -8.99 -4.05 7.72
C GLU A 48 -8.11 -2.79 7.65
N ASN A 49 -7.04 -2.82 6.85
CA ASN A 49 -6.14 -1.67 6.74
C ASN A 49 -6.81 -0.47 6.07
N GLU A 50 -7.63 -0.69 5.03
CA GLU A 50 -8.42 0.39 4.42
C GLU A 50 -9.31 1.10 5.44
N ARG A 51 -9.99 0.34 6.33
CA ARG A 51 -10.79 0.92 7.42
C ARG A 51 -9.95 1.75 8.39
N ARG A 52 -8.80 1.21 8.82
CA ARG A 52 -7.92 1.86 9.82
C ARG A 52 -7.21 3.10 9.28
N VAL A 53 -6.95 3.17 7.97
CA VAL A 53 -6.46 4.38 7.31
C VAL A 53 -7.54 5.45 7.31
N VAL A 54 -8.78 5.09 6.93
CA VAL A 54 -9.91 6.02 6.89
C VAL A 54 -10.28 6.52 8.29
N SER A 55 -10.18 5.68 9.33
CA SER A 55 -10.46 6.09 10.70
C SER A 55 -9.34 6.89 11.36
N GLY A 56 -8.15 6.97 10.75
CA GLY A 56 -6.97 7.66 11.30
C GLY A 56 -6.21 6.87 12.37
N GLU A 57 -6.67 5.66 12.72
CA GLU A 57 -6.03 4.78 13.71
C GLU A 57 -4.60 4.37 13.33
N LEU A 58 -4.30 4.33 12.03
CA LEU A 58 -2.95 4.01 11.52
C LEU A 58 -2.05 5.24 11.35
N THR A 59 -2.61 6.45 11.24
CA THR A 59 -1.81 7.66 10.96
C THR A 59 -1.33 8.36 12.23
N GLY A 60 -1.70 7.86 13.42
CA GLY A 60 -1.32 8.49 14.69
C GLY A 60 -1.89 9.89 14.87
N ALA A 61 -2.92 10.25 14.11
CA ALA A 61 -3.60 11.55 14.19
C ALA A 61 -4.69 11.47 15.27
N HIS A 62 -4.26 11.41 16.53
CA HIS A 62 -5.11 11.60 17.71
C HIS A 62 -4.56 12.74 18.56
#